data_AF-A0A6A4W7Q0-F1
#
_entry.id   AF-A0A6A4W7Q0-F1
#
_cell.length_a   1.000
_cell.length_b   1.000
_cell.length_c   1.000
_cell.angle_alpha   90.00
_cell.angle_beta   90.00
_cell.angle_gamma   90.00
#
_symmetry.space_group_name_H-M   'P 1'
#
loop_
_entity.id
_entity.type
_entity.pdbx_description
1 polymer ?
#
loop_
_entity_poly.entity_id
_entity_poly.type
_entity_poly.pdbx_seq_one_letter_code
_entity_poly.pdbx_strand_id
1 'polypeptide(L)'
;MKNRGRQDEGGTVEWGWWLVKMQRAPEIITVRSTRRVDEDALCLSLLQADWSELDAAQSITDKWDRFLAVWDPIMNHYMPLKTIKLKHRPSPWMEDEAVKEAMAARDLARADRDCTPCEETREEYRVRRNAVKMAINRACSSFYETSFRNSRSKTWKDIRRFLVSSSNRLGPTFTGRAPVPPPFVPGAKLEQFLAPELVISTTIVRWQE
;
A
#
# COMPACT_ATOMS: atom_id res chain seq x y z
N MET A 1 38.85 6.46 70.42
CA MET A 1 40.00 6.46 69.48
C MET A 1 39.42 6.31 68.07
N LYS A 2 39.46 7.29 67.14
CA LYS A 2 40.64 7.88 66.44
C LYS A 2 41.48 6.71 65.86
N ASN A 3 41.64 6.47 64.57
CA ASN A 3 41.71 7.36 63.40
C ASN A 3 41.74 6.51 62.10
N ARG A 4 41.26 7.09 60.98
CA ARG A 4 41.84 7.16 59.61
C ARG A 4 42.60 5.95 59.05
N GLY A 5 42.40 5.48 57.82
CA GLY A 5 41.77 6.06 56.63
C GLY A 5 42.56 5.60 55.39
N ARG A 6 41.90 5.45 54.23
CA ARG A 6 42.50 5.73 52.92
C ARG A 6 41.41 5.79 51.85
N GLN A 7 41.29 6.96 51.23
CA GLN A 7 40.66 7.16 49.93
C GLN A 7 41.64 6.67 48.86
N ASP A 8 41.11 6.08 47.80
CA ASP A 8 41.60 6.15 46.41
C ASP A 8 40.36 5.76 45.57
N GLU A 9 39.57 6.74 45.13
CA GLU A 9 39.67 7.39 43.82
C GLU A 9 39.21 6.52 42.63
N GLY A 10 38.33 7.12 41.83
CA GLY A 10 38.30 6.89 40.39
C GLY A 10 37.54 5.67 39.91
N GLY A 11 36.23 5.82 39.73
CA GLY A 11 35.45 4.79 39.06
C GLY A 11 34.03 5.18 38.72
N THR A 12 33.82 6.39 38.22
CA THR A 12 32.60 6.74 37.48
C THR A 12 32.56 5.83 36.24
N VAL A 13 31.99 4.63 36.39
CA VAL A 13 31.62 3.80 35.25
C VAL A 13 30.43 4.47 34.61
N GLU A 14 30.73 5.38 33.68
CA GLU A 14 29.82 5.78 32.61
C GLU A 14 29.33 4.50 31.95
N TRP A 15 28.12 4.06 32.34
CA TRP A 15 27.37 3.09 31.56
C TRP A 15 26.91 3.81 30.30
N GLY A 16 27.82 3.90 29.34
CA GLY A 16 27.58 4.37 28.00
C GLY A 16 26.39 3.61 27.43
N TRP A 17 25.29 4.34 27.29
CA TRP A 17 24.04 3.89 26.72
C TRP A 17 24.23 3.53 25.24
N TRP A 18 24.80 2.36 24.96
CA TRP A 18 24.68 1.74 23.64
C TRP A 18 23.29 1.11 23.55
N LEU A 19 22.27 1.96 23.49
CA LEU A 19 20.98 1.59 22.93
C LEU A 19 21.24 1.36 21.43
N VAL A 20 21.72 0.16 21.10
CA VAL A 20 21.77 -0.36 19.74
C VAL A 20 20.34 -0.26 19.23
N LYS A 21 20.06 0.79 18.44
CA LYS A 21 18.78 0.96 17.78
C LYS A 21 18.67 -0.19 16.81
N MET A 22 17.95 -1.24 17.22
CA MET A 22 17.49 -2.34 16.39
C MET A 22 16.57 -1.75 15.30
N GLN A 23 17.17 -1.11 14.30
CA GLN A 23 16.48 -0.69 13.09
C GLN A 23 16.12 -1.98 12.38
N ARG A 24 14.82 -2.30 12.33
CA ARG A 24 14.34 -3.45 11.54
C ARG A 24 14.87 -3.29 10.12
N ALA A 25 15.50 -4.34 9.60
CA ALA A 25 16.01 -4.35 8.24
C ALA A 25 14.86 -3.99 7.28
N PRO A 26 15.13 -3.18 6.25
CA PRO A 26 14.12 -2.86 5.25
C PRO A 26 13.63 -4.15 4.61
N GLU A 27 12.31 -4.31 4.51
CA GLU A 27 11.72 -5.46 3.85
C GLU A 27 12.03 -5.39 2.36
N ILE A 28 12.59 -6.48 1.84
CA ILE A 28 13.00 -6.61 0.45
C ILE A 28 11.99 -7.52 -0.22
N ILE A 29 11.31 -7.01 -1.24
CA ILE A 29 10.36 -7.80 -2.03
C ILE A 29 10.87 -7.88 -3.47
N THR A 30 10.83 -9.08 -4.03
CA THR A 30 11.05 -9.33 -5.45
C THR A 30 9.72 -9.16 -6.19
N VAL A 31 9.66 -8.19 -7.10
CA VAL A 31 8.44 -7.89 -7.86
C VAL A 31 8.74 -7.92 -9.35
N ARG A 32 7.86 -8.56 -10.11
CA ARG A 32 7.81 -8.46 -11.58
C ARG A 32 6.88 -7.32 -11.96
N SER A 33 7.39 -6.30 -12.64
CA SER A 33 6.58 -5.14 -13.04
C SER A 33 6.07 -5.31 -14.47
N THR A 34 4.75 -5.30 -14.65
CA THR A 34 4.07 -5.36 -15.96
C THR A 34 3.76 -3.97 -16.53
N ARG A 35 4.00 -2.90 -15.77
CA ARG A 35 3.52 -1.53 -16.08
C ARG A 35 4.10 -0.88 -17.35
N ARG A 36 5.24 -1.37 -17.84
CA ARG A 36 5.96 -0.79 -18.99
C ARG A 36 6.36 -1.86 -20.00
N VAL A 37 5.60 -2.94 -20.04
CA VAL A 37 5.84 -4.02 -20.98
C VAL A 37 5.31 -3.58 -22.33
N ASP A 38 6.14 -3.69 -23.35
CA ASP A 38 5.70 -3.62 -24.72
C ASP A 38 5.06 -4.97 -25.06
N GLU A 39 3.73 -5.00 -25.04
CA GLU A 39 2.95 -6.22 -25.24
C GLU A 39 3.16 -6.81 -26.64
N ASP A 40 3.30 -5.94 -27.66
CA ASP A 40 3.49 -6.36 -29.05
C ASP A 40 4.85 -7.02 -29.25
N ALA A 41 5.91 -6.42 -28.68
CA ALA A 41 7.25 -7.00 -28.73
C ALA A 41 7.34 -8.34 -27.98
N LEU A 42 6.65 -8.46 -26.84
CA LEU A 42 6.56 -9.71 -26.10
C LEU A 42 5.84 -10.79 -26.93
N CYS A 43 4.69 -10.48 -27.51
CA CYS A 43 3.92 -11.43 -28.32
C CYS A 43 4.74 -11.90 -29.52
N LEU A 44 5.42 -10.98 -30.21
CA LEU A 44 6.29 -11.30 -31.33
C LEU A 44 7.46 -12.21 -30.92
N SER A 45 8.09 -11.97 -29.76
CA SER A 45 9.15 -12.83 -29.26
C SER A 45 8.68 -14.25 -28.91
N LEU A 46 7.47 -14.39 -28.38
CA LEU A 46 6.87 -15.70 -28.08
C LEU A 46 6.48 -16.46 -29.35
N LEU A 47 6.00 -15.75 -30.38
CA LEU A 47 5.66 -16.34 -31.68
C LEU A 47 6.90 -16.79 -32.45
N GLN A 48 8.03 -16.10 -32.28
CA GLN A 48 9.31 -16.44 -32.93
C GLN A 48 10.12 -17.50 -32.16
N ALA A 49 9.74 -17.79 -30.92
CA ALA A 49 10.43 -18.78 -30.11
C ALA A 49 10.25 -20.19 -30.68
N ASP A 50 11.29 -21.02 -30.55
CA ASP A 50 11.24 -22.41 -30.97
C ASP A 50 10.52 -23.26 -29.92
N TRP A 51 9.33 -23.72 -30.27
CA TRP A 51 8.51 -24.61 -29.45
C TRP A 51 8.63 -26.08 -29.86
N SER A 52 9.46 -26.42 -30.85
CA SER A 52 9.55 -27.79 -31.38
C SER A 52 9.94 -28.82 -30.32
N GLU A 53 10.79 -28.44 -29.35
CA GLU A 53 11.18 -29.30 -28.23
C GLU A 53 10.01 -29.61 -27.27
N LEU A 54 9.03 -28.72 -27.18
CA LEU A 54 7.83 -28.91 -26.36
C LEU A 54 6.90 -29.96 -26.99
N ASP A 55 6.74 -29.90 -28.30
CA ASP A 55 5.90 -30.85 -29.07
C ASP A 55 6.52 -32.26 -29.12
N ALA A 56 7.85 -32.35 -29.11
CA ALA A 56 8.58 -33.61 -29.12
C ALA A 56 8.53 -34.38 -27.78
N ALA A 57 8.29 -33.68 -26.65
CA ALA A 57 8.30 -34.28 -25.33
C ALA A 57 7.10 -35.22 -25.10
N GLN A 58 7.33 -36.36 -24.46
CA GLN A 58 6.33 -37.41 -24.26
C GLN A 58 5.67 -37.36 -22.86
N SER A 59 6.40 -36.92 -21.85
CA SER A 59 5.89 -36.76 -20.48
C SER A 59 5.32 -35.36 -20.23
N ILE A 60 4.28 -35.27 -19.41
CA ILE A 60 3.69 -33.99 -18.97
C ILE A 60 4.70 -33.16 -18.17
N THR A 61 5.54 -33.81 -17.35
CA THR A 61 6.61 -33.14 -16.58
C THR A 61 7.63 -32.53 -17.51
N ASP A 62 8.06 -33.30 -18.50
CA ASP A 62 9.11 -32.87 -19.44
C ASP A 62 8.57 -31.75 -20.33
N LYS A 63 7.30 -31.81 -20.73
CA LYS A 63 6.63 -30.69 -21.43
C LYS A 63 6.66 -29.42 -20.59
N TRP A 64 6.35 -29.52 -19.30
CA TRP A 64 6.37 -28.36 -18.41
C TRP A 64 7.78 -27.76 -18.28
N ASP A 65 8.81 -28.60 -18.14
CA ASP A 65 10.19 -28.13 -18.05
C ASP A 65 10.68 -27.47 -19.36
N ARG A 66 10.32 -28.05 -20.52
CA ARG A 66 10.64 -27.47 -21.83
C ARG A 66 9.90 -26.16 -22.07
N PHE A 67 8.65 -26.07 -21.65
CA PHE A 67 7.90 -24.82 -21.68
C PHE A 67 8.60 -23.74 -20.85
N LEU A 68 8.97 -24.04 -19.61
CA LEU A 68 9.66 -23.08 -18.73
C LEU A 68 11.02 -22.66 -19.29
N ALA A 69 11.76 -23.59 -19.92
CA ALA A 69 13.06 -23.30 -20.52
C ALA A 69 12.99 -22.22 -21.62
N VAL A 70 11.91 -22.18 -22.40
CA VAL A 70 11.66 -21.17 -23.44
C VAL A 70 11.00 -19.92 -22.84
N TRP A 71 10.05 -20.10 -21.92
CA TRP A 71 9.23 -19.04 -21.35
C TRP A 71 10.00 -18.11 -20.40
N ASP A 72 10.76 -18.66 -19.46
CA ASP A 72 11.46 -17.88 -18.43
C ASP A 72 12.45 -16.84 -18.99
N PRO A 73 13.32 -17.15 -19.97
CA PRO A 73 14.25 -16.15 -20.51
C PRO A 73 13.52 -15.00 -21.22
N ILE A 74 12.46 -15.30 -21.98
CA ILE A 74 11.64 -14.29 -22.66
C ILE A 74 10.98 -13.38 -21.62
N MET A 75 10.35 -13.98 -20.61
CA MET A 75 9.68 -13.23 -19.56
C MET A 75 10.66 -12.40 -18.72
N ASN A 76 11.85 -12.90 -18.45
CA ASN A 76 12.88 -12.16 -17.71
C ASN A 76 13.51 -11.02 -18.53
N HIS A 77 13.50 -11.10 -19.85
CA HIS A 77 13.95 -10.02 -20.73
C HIS A 77 12.97 -8.83 -20.72
N TYR A 78 11.70 -9.07 -21.00
CA TYR A 78 10.67 -8.02 -21.07
C TYR A 78 10.17 -7.56 -19.70
N MET A 79 10.18 -8.47 -18.72
CA MET A 79 9.73 -8.21 -17.36
C MET A 79 10.77 -8.67 -16.34
N PRO A 80 11.91 -7.97 -16.22
CA PRO A 80 12.94 -8.38 -15.28
C PRO A 80 12.42 -8.35 -13.84
N LEU A 81 12.85 -9.33 -13.05
CA LEU A 81 12.63 -9.36 -11.61
C LEU A 81 13.39 -8.20 -10.98
N LYS A 82 12.66 -7.30 -10.32
CA LYS A 82 13.25 -6.16 -9.62
C LYS A 82 13.12 -6.36 -8.13
N THR A 83 14.24 -6.23 -7.45
CA THR A 83 14.32 -6.25 -6.00
C THR A 83 14.06 -4.84 -5.48
N ILE A 84 12.90 -4.63 -4.85
CA ILE A 84 12.49 -3.32 -4.35
C ILE A 84 12.62 -3.34 -2.82
N LYS A 85 13.32 -2.32 -2.29
CA LYS A 85 13.37 -2.07 -0.85
C LYS A 85 12.13 -1.28 -0.45
N LEU A 86 11.30 -1.84 0.44
CA LEU A 86 10.17 -1.11 1.00
C LEU A 86 10.69 0.03 1.87
N LYS A 87 10.55 1.27 1.35
CA LYS A 87 11.03 2.49 2.00
C LYS A 87 10.29 2.81 3.29
N HIS A 88 9.05 2.33 3.43
CA HIS A 88 8.18 2.67 4.55
C HIS A 88 7.90 1.45 5.41
N ARG A 89 8.16 1.60 6.72
CA ARG A 89 7.77 0.62 7.73
C ARG A 89 6.25 0.50 7.73
N PRO A 90 5.68 -0.72 7.87
CA PRO A 90 4.24 -0.88 8.07
C PRO A 90 3.79 -0.03 9.26
N SER A 91 2.59 0.52 9.15
CA SER A 91 2.03 1.35 10.21
C SER A 91 1.94 0.53 11.51
N PRO A 92 2.44 1.03 12.65
CA PRO A 92 2.54 0.25 13.89
C PRO A 92 1.21 -0.35 14.37
N TRP A 93 0.10 0.32 14.11
CA TRP A 93 -1.25 -0.10 14.51
C TRP A 93 -1.83 -1.24 13.66
N MET A 94 -1.16 -1.67 12.58
CA MET A 94 -1.58 -2.84 11.80
C MET A 94 -1.25 -4.16 12.51
N GLU A 95 -0.35 -4.13 13.51
CA GLU A 95 -0.01 -5.29 14.33
C GLU A 95 -0.98 -5.51 15.49
N ASP A 96 -1.95 -4.62 15.68
CA ASP A 96 -2.96 -4.72 16.73
C ASP A 96 -3.89 -5.91 16.46
N GLU A 97 -4.05 -6.78 17.45
CA GLU A 97 -4.88 -7.99 17.34
C GLU A 97 -6.34 -7.65 17.00
N ALA A 98 -6.89 -6.56 17.55
CA ALA A 98 -8.26 -6.15 17.24
C ALA A 98 -8.43 -5.74 15.76
N VAL A 99 -7.36 -5.21 15.14
CA VAL A 99 -7.35 -4.87 13.70
C VAL A 99 -7.28 -6.14 12.87
N LYS A 100 -6.43 -7.11 13.25
CA LYS A 100 -6.29 -8.39 12.55
C LYS A 100 -7.60 -9.20 12.60
N GLU A 101 -8.23 -9.29 13.76
CA GLU A 101 -9.53 -9.95 13.94
C GLU A 101 -10.61 -9.30 13.09
N ALA A 102 -10.71 -7.96 13.10
CA ALA A 102 -11.66 -7.25 12.27
C ALA A 102 -11.41 -7.50 10.76
N MET A 103 -10.13 -7.55 10.34
CA MET A 103 -9.76 -7.84 8.96
C MET A 103 -10.16 -9.27 8.55
N ALA A 104 -9.90 -10.26 9.41
CA ALA A 104 -10.30 -11.64 9.18
C ALA A 104 -11.83 -11.78 9.08
N ALA A 105 -12.59 -11.12 9.96
CA ALA A 105 -14.05 -11.12 9.92
C ALA A 105 -14.60 -10.46 8.64
N ARG A 106 -13.96 -9.40 8.14
CA ARG A 106 -14.32 -8.78 6.85
C ARG A 106 -14.04 -9.74 5.68
N ASP A 107 -12.93 -10.46 5.72
CA ASP A 107 -12.54 -11.35 4.63
C ASP A 107 -13.45 -12.59 4.56
N LEU A 108 -13.88 -13.12 5.71
CA LEU A 108 -14.98 -14.10 5.81
C LEU A 108 -16.27 -13.55 5.19
N ALA A 109 -16.73 -12.38 5.64
CA ALA A 109 -17.96 -11.78 5.10
C ALA A 109 -17.87 -11.48 3.58
N ARG A 110 -16.67 -11.23 3.05
CA ARG A 110 -16.47 -11.11 1.60
C ARG A 110 -16.66 -12.45 0.91
N ALA A 111 -16.05 -13.51 1.44
CA ALA A 111 -16.21 -14.85 0.91
C ALA A 111 -17.69 -15.29 0.92
N ASP A 112 -18.41 -14.99 2.00
CA ASP A 112 -19.85 -15.30 2.12
C ASP A 112 -20.68 -14.53 1.09
N ARG A 113 -20.39 -13.24 0.88
CA ARG A 113 -21.04 -12.43 -0.16
C ARG A 113 -20.75 -12.95 -1.56
N ASP A 114 -19.53 -13.40 -1.83
CA ASP A 114 -19.12 -13.91 -3.14
C ASP A 114 -19.72 -15.28 -3.43
N CYS A 115 -19.89 -16.11 -2.39
CA CYS A 115 -20.55 -17.40 -2.46
C CYS A 115 -22.07 -17.28 -2.60
N THR A 116 -22.69 -16.43 -1.76
CA THR A 116 -24.14 -16.21 -1.71
C THR A 116 -24.49 -14.72 -1.79
N PRO A 117 -24.66 -14.18 -3.01
CA PRO A 117 -25.01 -12.78 -3.19
C PRO A 117 -26.47 -12.51 -2.78
N CYS A 118 -26.70 -12.12 -1.52
CA CYS A 118 -27.99 -11.66 -1.01
C CYS A 118 -27.84 -10.30 -0.31
N GLU A 119 -28.94 -9.65 0.05
CA GLU A 119 -28.86 -8.32 0.71
C GLU A 119 -28.31 -8.43 2.14
N GLU A 120 -28.59 -9.54 2.83
CA GLU A 120 -28.07 -9.81 4.17
C GLU A 120 -26.54 -9.93 4.17
N THR A 121 -25.95 -10.73 3.27
CA THR A 121 -24.49 -10.86 3.17
C THR A 121 -23.81 -9.57 2.70
N ARG A 122 -24.49 -8.76 1.89
CA ARG A 122 -24.01 -7.42 1.52
C ARG A 122 -23.99 -6.47 2.71
N GLU A 123 -25.03 -6.48 3.54
CA GLU A 123 -25.10 -5.63 4.72
C GLU A 123 -24.11 -6.08 5.78
N GLU A 124 -23.96 -7.39 6.00
CA GLU A 124 -22.92 -7.91 6.88
C GLU A 124 -21.52 -7.46 6.42
N TYR A 125 -21.22 -7.58 5.13
CA TYR A 125 -19.95 -7.08 4.60
C TYR A 125 -19.77 -5.57 4.86
N ARG A 126 -20.82 -4.74 4.69
CA ARG A 126 -20.74 -3.30 4.99
C ARG A 126 -20.43 -3.05 6.46
N VAL A 127 -21.11 -3.75 7.37
CA VAL A 127 -20.88 -3.67 8.81
C VAL A 127 -19.45 -4.08 9.16
N ARG A 128 -18.98 -5.23 8.68
CA ARG A 128 -17.61 -5.70 8.95
C ARG A 128 -16.55 -4.78 8.35
N ARG A 129 -16.77 -4.25 7.15
CA ARG A 129 -15.88 -3.25 6.52
C ARG A 129 -15.80 -1.98 7.36
N ASN A 130 -16.93 -1.50 7.88
CA ASN A 130 -16.96 -0.32 8.76
C ASN A 130 -16.31 -0.62 10.12
N ALA A 131 -16.49 -1.83 10.66
CA ALA A 131 -15.82 -2.28 11.88
C ALA A 131 -14.29 -2.26 11.74
N VAL A 132 -13.74 -2.72 10.60
CA VAL A 132 -12.31 -2.60 10.29
C VAL A 132 -11.85 -1.15 10.33
N LYS A 133 -12.59 -0.24 9.69
CA LYS A 133 -12.25 1.19 9.70
C LYS A 133 -12.22 1.74 11.13
N MET A 134 -13.19 1.37 11.96
CA MET A 134 -13.24 1.78 13.36
C MET A 134 -12.10 1.19 14.20
N ALA A 135 -11.77 -0.09 14.00
CA ALA A 135 -10.66 -0.75 14.68
C ALA A 135 -9.32 -0.08 14.34
N ILE A 136 -9.07 0.19 13.06
CA ILE A 136 -7.87 0.93 12.61
C ILE A 136 -7.83 2.31 13.26
N ASN A 137 -8.93 3.06 13.26
CA ASN A 137 -8.97 4.39 13.86
C ASN A 137 -8.68 4.36 15.38
N ARG A 138 -9.24 3.39 16.09
CA ARG A 138 -8.98 3.19 17.54
C ARG A 138 -7.52 2.85 17.81
N ALA A 139 -6.95 1.90 17.06
CA ALA A 139 -5.55 1.51 17.18
C ALA A 139 -4.59 2.66 16.79
N CYS A 140 -4.94 3.46 15.77
CA CYS A 140 -4.22 4.69 15.46
C CYS A 140 -4.23 5.66 16.65
N SER A 141 -5.42 5.90 17.22
CA SER A 141 -5.59 6.84 18.34
C SER A 141 -4.82 6.40 19.57
N SER A 142 -4.93 5.12 19.96
CA SER A 142 -4.22 4.57 21.13
C SER A 142 -2.70 4.64 20.97
N PHE A 143 -2.19 4.40 19.76
CA PHE A 143 -0.77 4.55 19.45
C PHE A 143 -0.29 5.99 19.65
N TYR A 144 -1.00 6.97 19.06
CA TYR A 144 -0.61 8.37 19.18
C TYR A 144 -0.79 8.92 20.60
N GLU A 145 -1.81 8.48 21.32
CA GLU A 145 -2.01 8.84 22.71
C GLU A 145 -0.86 8.33 23.58
N THR A 146 -0.48 7.05 23.42
CA THR A 146 0.66 6.46 24.13
C THR A 146 1.97 7.15 23.76
N SER A 147 2.21 7.41 22.47
CA SER A 147 3.39 8.14 22.01
C SER A 147 3.44 9.56 22.58
N PHE A 148 2.31 10.27 22.62
CA PHE A 148 2.23 11.64 23.12
C PHE A 148 2.47 11.73 24.62
N ARG A 149 1.91 10.79 25.40
CA ARG A 149 2.18 10.67 26.83
C ARG A 149 3.67 10.44 27.12
N ASN A 150 4.34 9.64 26.30
CA ASN A 150 5.76 9.30 26.49
C ASN A 150 6.72 10.38 25.96
N SER A 151 6.49 10.95 24.76
CA SER A 151 7.36 11.97 24.17
C SER A 151 6.70 12.78 23.05
N ARG A 152 6.40 14.04 23.32
CA ARG A 152 5.80 15.00 22.36
C ARG A 152 6.64 15.19 21.08
N SER A 153 7.96 15.29 21.22
CA SER A 153 8.88 15.46 20.09
C SER A 153 8.90 14.24 19.16
N LYS A 154 8.80 13.03 19.73
CA LYS A 154 8.75 11.79 18.95
C LYS A 154 7.42 11.64 18.22
N THR A 155 6.31 11.97 18.88
CA THR A 155 4.96 11.97 18.26
C THR A 155 4.91 12.84 17.01
N TRP A 156 5.51 14.03 17.02
CA TRP A 156 5.52 14.89 15.83
C TRP A 156 6.35 14.33 14.67
N LYS A 157 7.39 13.52 14.95
CA LYS A 157 8.13 12.80 13.91
C LYS A 157 7.27 11.67 13.34
N ASP A 158 6.55 10.95 14.20
CA ASP A 158 5.70 9.84 13.79
C ASP A 158 4.48 10.32 12.97
N ILE A 159 3.83 11.43 13.36
CA ILE A 159 2.74 12.03 12.57
C ILE A 159 3.24 12.43 11.17
N ARG A 160 4.36 13.15 11.06
CA ARG A 160 4.93 13.52 9.75
C ARG A 160 5.28 12.29 8.91
N ARG A 161 5.78 11.23 9.55
CA ARG A 161 6.18 9.99 8.90
C ARG A 161 4.99 9.18 8.36
N PHE A 162 3.91 9.06 9.11
CA PHE A 162 2.80 8.15 8.76
C PHE A 162 1.58 8.87 8.15
N LEU A 163 1.24 10.08 8.61
CA LEU A 163 0.04 10.81 8.16
C LEU A 163 0.31 11.80 7.02
N VAL A 164 1.45 12.51 7.05
CA VAL A 164 1.76 13.51 6.01
C VAL A 164 2.40 12.87 4.77
N SER A 165 3.32 11.92 4.99
CA SER A 165 4.05 11.26 3.89
C SER A 165 3.19 10.28 3.06
N SER A 166 1.99 9.94 3.54
CA SER A 166 1.05 9.06 2.84
C SER A 166 0.10 9.82 1.90
N SER A 167 -0.18 11.10 2.16
CA SER A 167 -1.05 11.95 1.34
C SER A 167 -0.47 12.24 -0.06
N ASN A 168 0.86 12.44 -0.15
CA ASN A 168 1.57 12.67 -1.42
C ASN A 168 1.61 11.43 -2.36
N ARG A 169 0.94 10.32 -2.01
CA ARG A 169 0.89 9.08 -2.82
C ARG A 169 -0.42 8.88 -3.57
N LEU A 170 -1.43 9.72 -3.33
CA LEU A 170 -2.41 9.94 -4.38
C LEU A 170 -1.64 10.73 -5.43
N GLY A 171 -1.26 10.08 -6.53
CA GLY A 171 -0.53 10.70 -7.64
C GLY A 171 -1.24 11.99 -8.10
N PRO A 172 -0.60 12.83 -8.93
CA PRO A 172 -1.23 14.05 -9.40
C PRO A 172 -2.65 13.70 -9.85
N THR A 173 -3.64 14.27 -9.16
CA THR A 173 -5.02 14.24 -9.61
C THR A 173 -4.92 14.54 -11.09
N PHE A 174 -5.35 13.60 -11.92
CA PHE A 174 -5.40 13.80 -13.36
C PHE A 174 -6.26 15.04 -13.55
N THR A 175 -5.61 16.20 -13.66
CA THR A 175 -6.19 17.42 -14.14
C THR A 175 -6.58 17.00 -15.53
N GLY A 176 -7.89 16.76 -15.69
CA GLY A 176 -8.47 16.37 -16.95
C GLY A 176 -7.80 17.20 -18.02
N ARG A 177 -7.19 16.51 -18.98
CA ARG A 177 -6.78 17.09 -20.26
C ARG A 177 -7.75 18.21 -20.56
N ALA A 178 -7.28 19.45 -20.55
CA ALA A 178 -8.12 20.60 -20.86
C ALA A 178 -8.92 20.24 -22.12
N PRO A 179 -10.25 20.42 -22.13
CA PRO A 179 -11.06 20.05 -23.27
C PRO A 179 -10.41 20.70 -24.49
N VAL A 180 -10.01 19.87 -25.44
CA VAL A 180 -9.46 20.34 -26.70
C VAL A 180 -10.54 21.26 -27.27
N PRO A 181 -10.28 22.55 -27.46
CA PRO A 181 -11.28 23.43 -28.04
C PRO A 181 -11.67 22.82 -29.39
N PRO A 182 -12.97 22.67 -29.69
CA PRO A 182 -13.40 22.16 -30.98
C PRO A 182 -12.80 23.05 -32.09
N PRO A 183 -12.47 22.47 -33.26
CA PRO A 183 -11.93 23.24 -34.37
C PRO A 183 -12.87 24.41 -34.68
N PHE A 184 -12.30 25.61 -34.78
CA PHE A 184 -13.01 26.84 -35.10
C PHE A 184 -13.77 26.65 -36.43
N VAL A 185 -15.09 26.54 -36.37
CA VAL A 185 -15.96 26.57 -37.55
C VAL A 185 -16.43 28.02 -37.74
N PRO A 186 -16.03 28.70 -38.83
CA PRO A 186 -16.49 30.06 -39.08
C PRO A 186 -18.00 30.06 -39.31
N GLY A 187 -18.76 30.76 -38.44
CA GLY A 187 -20.20 31.02 -38.66
C GLY A 187 -21.18 30.47 -37.62
N ALA A 188 -20.73 29.81 -36.55
CA ALA A 188 -21.64 29.36 -35.49
C ALA A 188 -22.00 30.51 -34.52
N LYS A 189 -23.30 30.84 -34.41
CA LYS A 189 -23.83 31.87 -33.49
C LYS A 189 -23.65 31.45 -32.02
N LEU A 190 -23.21 32.39 -31.19
CA LEU A 190 -22.84 32.24 -29.77
C LEU A 190 -24.00 31.96 -28.79
N GLU A 191 -25.23 31.71 -29.24
CA GLU A 191 -26.40 31.62 -28.34
C GLU A 191 -26.86 30.21 -27.97
N GLN A 192 -26.06 29.16 -28.23
CA GLN A 192 -26.47 27.77 -27.96
C GLN A 192 -25.65 27.03 -26.90
N PHE A 193 -24.78 27.70 -26.14
CA PHE A 193 -23.97 27.06 -25.08
C PHE A 193 -24.12 27.70 -23.69
N LEU A 194 -25.32 28.22 -23.37
CA LEU A 194 -25.71 28.48 -21.99
C LEU A 194 -26.16 27.16 -21.35
N ALA A 195 -25.25 26.49 -20.63
CA ALA A 195 -25.61 25.40 -19.73
C ALA A 195 -26.37 25.98 -18.53
N PRO A 196 -27.59 25.50 -18.22
CA PRO A 196 -28.27 25.85 -16.97
C PRO A 196 -27.79 24.92 -15.84
N GLU A 197 -27.92 25.42 -14.60
CA GLU A 197 -27.83 24.67 -13.33
C GLU A 197 -26.42 24.37 -12.76
N LEU A 198 -25.79 25.43 -12.24
CA LEU A 198 -25.04 25.35 -10.98
C LEU A 198 -26.05 25.28 -9.82
N VAL A 199 -26.47 24.08 -9.42
CA VAL A 199 -27.09 23.86 -8.11
C VAL A 199 -26.08 23.12 -7.23
N ILE A 200 -25.31 23.92 -6.50
CA ILE A 200 -24.50 23.45 -5.37
C ILE A 200 -25.48 23.13 -4.24
N SER A 201 -25.92 21.87 -4.15
CA SER A 201 -26.68 21.41 -2.99
C SER A 201 -25.73 21.25 -1.79
N THR A 202 -25.63 22.33 -1.03
CA THR A 202 -25.03 22.36 0.31
C THR A 202 -26.00 21.67 1.27
N THR A 203 -25.79 20.39 1.56
CA THR A 203 -26.47 19.74 2.69
C THR A 203 -25.46 19.56 3.83
N ILE A 204 -25.42 20.58 4.68
CA ILE A 204 -24.83 20.53 6.02
C ILE A 204 -25.73 19.60 6.85
N VAL A 205 -25.24 18.39 7.15
CA VAL A 205 -25.88 17.53 8.16
C VAL A 205 -25.42 18.00 9.54
N ARG A 206 -26.35 18.66 10.22
CA ARG A 206 -26.31 19.11 11.60
C ARG A 206 -26.34 17.89 12.52
N TRP A 207 -25.33 17.75 13.37
CA TRP A 207 -25.40 16.90 14.57
C TRP A 207 -26.36 17.55 15.55
N GLN A 208 -27.32 16.80 16.06
CA GLN A 208 -28.04 17.16 17.29
C GLN A 208 -28.14 15.94 18.21
N GLU A 209 -27.98 16.28 19.49
CA GLU A 209 -27.96 15.57 20.78
C GLU A 209 -28.76 14.27 20.92
#